data_AF-A0A0L8VDB4-F1
#
_entry.id   AF-A0A0L8VDB4-F1
#
_cell.length_a   1.000
_cell.length_b   1.000
_cell.length_c   1.000
_cell.angle_alpha   90.00
_cell.angle_beta   90.00
_cell.angle_gamma   90.00
#
_symmetry.space_group_name_H-M   'P 1'
#
loop_
_entity.id
_entity.type
_entity.pdbx_description
1 polymer ?
#
loop_
_entity_poly.entity_id
_entity_poly.type
_entity_poly.pdbx_seq_one_letter_code
_entity_poly.pdbx_strand_id
1 'polypeptide(L)' 'MVSEKEIIAALKKGATSAEDIQYATRAGTSCGKCLMTVDQIIEEYELNAAIDPQRKLDL' A
#
# COMPACT_ATOMS: atom_id res chain seq x y z
N MET A 1 10.91 -0.96 -10.79
CA MET A 1 9.55 -0.40 -10.68
C MET A 1 8.82 -1.25 -9.68
N VAL A 2 8.31 -0.67 -8.60
CA VAL A 2 7.56 -1.41 -7.57
C VAL A 2 6.18 -1.72 -8.14
N SER A 3 5.70 -2.94 -7.92
CA SER A 3 4.37 -3.40 -8.33
C SER A 3 3.33 -3.19 -7.24
N GLU A 4 2.06 -3.12 -7.63
CA GLU A 4 0.94 -3.04 -6.68
C GLU A 4 0.93 -4.19 -5.66
N LYS A 5 1.31 -5.40 -6.09
CA LYS A 5 1.44 -6.57 -5.20
C LYS A 5 2.45 -6.36 -4.08
N GLU A 6 3.55 -5.67 -4.35
CA GLU A 6 4.56 -5.35 -3.33
C GLU A 6 4.04 -4.31 -2.33
N ILE A 7 3.26 -3.33 -2.81
CA ILE A 7 2.59 -2.33 -1.96
C ILE A 7 1.59 -3.03 -1.04
N ILE A 8 0.72 -3.89 -1.59
CA ILE A 8 -0.26 -4.68 -0.82
C ILE A 8 0.44 -5.61 0.18
N ALA A 9 1.57 -6.22 -0.19
CA ALA A 9 2.35 -7.06 0.72
C ALA A 9 2.92 -6.24 1.89
N ALA A 10 3.33 -5.00 1.66
CA ALA A 10 3.77 -4.10 2.74
C ALA A 10 2.60 -3.66 3.63
N LEU A 11 1.43 -3.35 3.06
CA LEU A 11 0.20 -3.05 3.80
C LEU A 11 -0.20 -4.20 4.75
N LYS A 12 -0.16 -5.45 4.28
CA LYS A 12 -0.44 -6.63 5.12
C LYS A 12 0.56 -6.84 6.24
N LYS A 13 1.81 -6.42 6.04
CA LYS A 13 2.86 -6.45 7.07
C LYS A 13 2.67 -5.34 8.12
N GLY A 14 1.70 -4.45 7.93
CA GLY A 14 1.36 -3.37 8.87
C GLY A 14 1.83 -1.98 8.42
N ALA A 15 2.25 -1.80 7.16
CA ALA A 15 2.45 -0.46 6.63
C ALA A 15 1.09 0.27 6.58
N THR A 16 1.04 1.51 7.05
CA THR A 16 -0.20 2.33 7.07
C THR A 16 -0.01 3.68 6.38
N SER A 17 1.17 3.95 5.85
CA SER A 17 1.50 5.25 5.26
C SER A 17 2.38 5.09 4.01
N ALA A 18 2.36 6.08 3.12
CA ALA A 18 3.23 6.09 1.95
C ALA A 18 4.71 6.07 2.36
N GLU A 19 5.08 6.65 3.49
CA GLU A 19 6.44 6.60 4.04
C GLU A 19 6.84 5.16 4.40
N ASP A 20 5.96 4.39 5.04
CA ASP A 20 6.21 2.98 5.34
C ASP A 20 6.36 2.14 4.06
N ILE A 21 5.51 2.39 3.07
CA ILE A 21 5.60 1.74 1.75
C ILE A 21 6.91 2.11 1.05
N GLN A 22 7.31 3.37 1.08
CA GLN A 22 8.59 3.84 0.52
C GLN A 22 9.76 3.17 1.23
N TYR A 23 9.72 3.08 2.57
CA TYR A 23 10.77 2.43 3.34
C TYR A 23 10.87 0.93 3.04
N ALA A 24 9.73 0.24 2.92
CA ALA A 24 9.65 -1.19 2.68
C ALA A 24 9.98 -1.60 1.23
N THR A 25 9.56 -0.80 0.25
CA THR A 25 9.58 -1.18 -1.19
C THR A 25 10.47 -0.28 -2.05
N ARG A 26 10.87 0.89 -1.54
CA ARG A 26 11.54 1.96 -2.30
C ARG A 26 10.70 2.52 -3.45
N ALA A 27 9.36 2.39 -3.38
CA ALA A 27 8.46 3.06 -4.32
C ALA A 27 8.69 4.58 -4.26
N GLY A 28 8.58 5.29 -5.38
CA GLY A 28 8.59 6.77 -5.39
C GLY A 28 9.94 7.45 -5.10
N THR A 29 10.99 6.73 -4.68
CA THR A 29 12.28 7.36 -4.30
C THR A 29 13.13 7.85 -5.47
N SER A 30 12.73 7.59 -6.72
CA SER A 30 13.49 7.98 -7.93
C SER A 30 12.93 9.24 -8.58
N CYS A 31 11.65 9.25 -8.94
CA CYS A 31 11.01 10.37 -9.66
C CYS A 31 9.72 10.88 -9.00
N GLY A 32 9.29 10.28 -7.89
CA GLY A 32 8.09 10.66 -7.14
C GLY A 32 6.75 10.42 -7.83
N LYS A 33 6.69 10.13 -9.14
CA LYS A 33 5.43 10.05 -9.90
C LYS A 33 4.43 9.01 -9.38
N CYS A 34 4.91 7.91 -8.80
CA CYS A 34 4.04 6.86 -8.28
C CYS A 34 3.60 7.08 -6.82
N LEU A 35 4.01 8.17 -6.16
CA LEU A 35 3.61 8.46 -4.78
C LEU A 35 2.10 8.66 -4.66
N MET A 36 1.50 9.43 -5.57
CA MET A 36 0.05 9.62 -5.60
C MET A 36 -0.69 8.28 -5.77
N THR A 37 -0.18 7.38 -6.62
CA THR A 37 -0.78 6.05 -6.80
C THR A 37 -0.64 5.20 -5.54
N VAL A 38 0.48 5.30 -4.82
CA VAL A 38 0.69 4.60 -3.55
C VAL A 38 -0.33 5.07 -2.51
N ASP A 39 -0.54 6.38 -2.37
CA ASP A 39 -1.54 6.94 -1.45
C ASP A 39 -2.95 6.42 -1.77
N GLN A 40 -3.34 6.40 -3.05
CA GLN A 40 -4.63 5.86 -3.48
C GLN A 40 -4.80 4.39 -3.10
N ILE A 41 -3.77 3.55 -3.32
CA ILE A 41 -3.82 2.12 -2.97
C ILE A 41 -3.98 1.93 -1.45
N ILE A 42 -3.30 2.75 -0.63
CA ILE A 42 -3.43 2.70 0.83
C ILE A 42 -4.87 3.03 1.24
N GLU A 43 -5.42 4.12 0.72
CA GLU A 43 -6.78 4.57 1.03
C GLU A 43 -7.82 3.53 0.60
N GLU A 44 -7.70 2.98 -0.61
CA GLU A 44 -8.54 1.87 -1.08
C GLU A 44 -8.42 0.64 -0.20
N TYR A 45 -7.20 0.30 0.27
CA TYR A 45 -6.98 -0.85 1.14
C TYR A 45 -7.66 -0.66 2.51
N GLU A 46 -7.56 0.53 3.10
CA GLU A 46 -8.21 0.86 4.37
C GLU A 46 -9.75 0.86 4.24
N LEU A 47 -10.28 1.45 3.16
CA LEU A 47 -11.72 1.44 2.88
C LEU A 47 -12.25 0.01 2.69
N ASN A 48 -11.54 -0.83 1.94
CA ASN A 48 -11.91 -2.23 1.78
C ASN A 48 -11.83 -3.01 3.10
N ALA A 49 -10.82 -2.73 3.95
CA ALA A 49 -10.69 -3.34 5.27
C ALA A 49 -11.80 -2.90 6.24
N ALA A 50 -12.32 -1.67 6.10
CA ALA A 50 -13.40 -1.13 6.91
C ALA A 50 -14.79 -1.67 6.50
N ILE A 51 -15.00 -1.91 5.20
CA ILE A 51 -16.29 -2.39 4.66
C ILE A 51 -16.49 -3.89 4.94
N ASP A 52 -15.41 -4.69 5.00
CA ASP A 52 -15.48 -6.12 5.30
C ASP A 52 -14.26 -6.58 6.14
N PRO A 53 -14.38 -6.68 7.48
CA PRO A 53 -13.29 -7.14 8.33
C PRO A 53 -12.92 -8.61 8.12
N GLN A 54 -13.74 -9.44 7.45
CA GLN A 54 -13.39 -10.83 7.13
C GLN A 54 -12.42 -10.92 5.93
N ARG A 55 -12.41 -9.95 5.01
CA ARG A 55 -11.49 -9.93 3.86
C ARG A 55 -10.02 -9.68 4.21
N LYS A 56 -9.74 -9.23 5.44
CA LYS A 56 -8.36 -9.04 5.95
C LYS A 56 -7.55 -10.35 5.97
N LEU A 57 -8.21 -11.50 5.82
CA LEU A 57 -7.59 -12.83 5.88
C LEU A 57 -7.37 -13.51 4.50
N ASP A 58 -7.99 -13.02 3.41
CA ASP A 58 -7.99 -13.70 2.10
C ASP A 58 -7.17 -13.01 1.00
N LEU A 59 -6.59 -11.83 1.26
CA LEU A 59 -5.62 -11.20 0.37
C LEU A 59 -4.22 -11.69 0.74
#